data_AF-A0A8S3IVL8-F1
#
_entry.id   AF-A0A8S3IVL8-F1
#
_cell.length_a   1.000
_cell.length_b   1.000
_cell.length_c   1.000
_cell.angle_alpha   90.00
_cell.angle_beta   90.00
_cell.angle_gamma   90.00
#
_symmetry.space_group_name_H-M   'P 1'
#
loop_
_entity.id
_entity.type
_entity.pdbx_description
1 polymer ?
#
loop_
_entity_poly.entity_id
_entity_poly.type
_entity_poly.pdbx_seq_one_letter_code
_entity_poly.pdbx_strand_id
1 'polypeptide(L)'
;FFSSSSSVLGHEAVVEVIAHRRPESDLIKGDRLTFSIADSCNKCEFCLKGLQQKCSKLFKYGHAKLSDGSGFNGCYASHIIIRHGTHVVKIPGIISDRCAAPINCSLGTTMCAMEFVPKIKNGRAFVQ
;
A
#
# COMPACT_ATOMS: atom_id res chain seq x y z
N PHE A 1 -24.56 13.38 -17.65
CA PHE A 1 -23.55 13.92 -16.73
C PHE A 1 -22.49 12.86 -16.47
N PHE A 2 -21.39 12.86 -17.23
CA PHE A 2 -20.23 12.05 -16.89
C PHE A 2 -19.64 12.63 -15.60
N SER A 3 -19.89 11.97 -14.46
CA SER A 3 -19.17 12.25 -13.24
C SER A 3 -17.78 11.64 -13.42
N SER A 4 -16.85 12.42 -13.99
CA SER A 4 -15.43 12.06 -14.00
C SER A 4 -14.95 12.11 -12.55
N SER A 5 -15.00 10.98 -11.86
CA SER A 5 -14.36 10.82 -10.56
C SER A 5 -12.86 10.97 -10.76
N SER A 6 -12.37 12.19 -10.65
CA SER A 6 -10.96 12.52 -10.81
C SER A 6 -10.19 11.88 -9.67
N SER A 7 -9.07 11.21 -9.97
CA SER A 7 -8.17 10.60 -9.00
C SER A 7 -6.73 10.75 -9.50
N VAL A 8 -5.79 10.83 -8.56
CA VAL A 8 -4.38 10.56 -8.87
C VAL A 8 -4.19 9.06 -8.82
N LEU A 9 -3.77 8.46 -9.94
CA LEU A 9 -3.56 7.02 -10.06
C LEU A 9 -2.21 6.59 -9.46
N GLY A 10 -1.95 5.28 -9.49
CA GLY A 10 -0.71 4.68 -9.00
C GLY A 10 -0.76 4.37 -7.50
N HIS A 11 -0.40 3.14 -7.14
CA HIS A 11 -0.35 2.66 -5.76
C HIS A 11 0.83 1.72 -5.48
N GLU A 12 1.67 1.47 -6.48
CA GLU A 12 2.95 0.77 -6.35
C GLU A 12 4.08 1.81 -6.34
N ALA A 13 4.73 2.00 -5.20
CA ALA A 13 5.80 2.98 -5.05
C ALA A 13 6.67 2.71 -3.84
N VAL A 14 7.91 3.21 -3.90
CA VAL A 14 8.70 3.55 -2.72
C VAL A 14 8.56 5.05 -2.50
N VAL A 15 8.35 5.45 -1.25
CA VAL A 15 8.25 6.86 -0.86
C VAL A 15 9.39 7.21 0.09
N GLU A 16 9.84 8.45 0.03
CA GLU A 16 10.78 9.00 1.01
C GLU A 16 10.01 9.82 2.06
N VAL A 17 10.32 9.65 3.34
CA VAL A 17 9.75 10.48 4.39
C VAL A 17 10.34 11.90 4.30
N ILE A 18 9.49 12.87 3.98
CA ILE A 18 9.87 14.29 4.08
C ILE A 18 9.48 14.92 5.43
N ALA A 19 8.39 14.42 6.04
CA ALA A 19 7.87 14.78 7.36
C ALA A 19 6.80 13.76 7.80
N HIS A 20 6.60 13.56 9.10
CA HIS A 20 5.49 12.75 9.63
C HIS A 20 4.98 13.29 10.97
N ARG A 21 3.78 12.84 11.36
CA ARG A 21 3.15 13.10 12.67
C ARG A 21 2.66 11.81 13.33
N ARG A 22 3.21 10.67 12.92
CA ARG A 22 2.84 9.36 13.48
C ARG A 22 3.36 9.27 14.92
N PRO A 23 2.50 9.04 15.92
CA PRO A 23 2.93 8.88 17.31
C PRO A 23 3.81 7.64 17.43
N GLU A 24 4.81 7.70 18.32
CA GLU A 24 5.67 6.56 18.69
C GLU A 24 6.35 5.86 17.51
N SER A 25 6.56 6.60 16.41
CA SER A 25 7.19 6.09 15.20
C SER A 25 8.68 6.42 15.19
N ASP A 26 9.50 5.45 14.80
CA ASP A 26 10.95 5.60 14.61
C ASP A 26 11.33 6.16 13.22
N LEU A 27 10.35 6.70 12.48
CA LEU A 27 10.57 7.26 11.16
C LEU A 27 11.39 8.54 11.26
N ILE A 28 12.33 8.73 10.34
CA ILE A 28 13.10 9.95 10.19
C ILE A 28 13.02 10.44 8.74
N LYS A 29 13.33 11.73 8.55
CA LYS A 29 13.41 12.30 7.20
C LYS A 29 14.47 11.53 6.38
N GLY A 30 14.13 11.15 5.16
CA GLY A 30 14.98 10.35 4.28
C GLY A 30 14.73 8.84 4.34
N ASP A 31 13.94 8.34 5.29
CA ASP A 31 13.57 6.92 5.31
C ASP A 31 12.81 6.54 4.05
N ARG A 32 13.24 5.45 3.39
CA ARG A 32 12.55 4.83 2.26
C ARG A 32 11.49 3.87 2.77
N LEU A 33 10.24 4.04 2.37
CA LEU A 33 9.11 3.26 2.83
C LEU A 33 8.34 2.60 1.69
N THR A 34 7.79 1.43 1.97
CA THR A 34 6.58 0.93 1.31
C THR A 34 5.42 0.98 2.29
N PHE A 35 4.19 0.85 1.80
CA PHE A 35 2.98 1.07 2.58
C PHE A 35 1.82 0.21 2.09
N SER A 36 0.91 -0.19 2.98
CA SER A 36 -0.29 -0.93 2.59
C SER A 36 -1.17 -0.09 1.65
N ILE A 37 -1.67 -0.67 0.56
CA ILE A 37 -2.54 0.06 -0.39
C ILE A 37 -3.81 0.59 0.30
N ALA A 38 -4.33 -0.15 1.28
CA ALA A 38 -5.51 0.24 2.03
C ALA A 38 -5.15 1.02 3.30
N ASP A 39 -5.88 2.10 3.55
CA ASP A 39 -5.95 2.72 4.87
C ASP A 39 -6.94 1.93 5.72
N SER A 40 -6.53 1.52 6.92
CA SER A 40 -7.29 0.58 7.75
C SER A 40 -7.65 1.21 9.09
N CYS A 41 -8.92 1.06 9.49
CA CYS A 41 -9.41 1.65 10.74
C CYS A 41 -8.94 0.91 12.00
N ASN A 42 -8.46 -0.33 11.85
CA ASN A 42 -8.01 -1.23 12.92
C ASN A 42 -9.06 -1.50 14.03
N LYS A 43 -10.34 -1.28 13.72
CA LYS A 43 -11.45 -1.38 14.69
C LYS A 43 -12.67 -2.15 14.17
N CYS A 44 -12.84 -2.32 12.86
CA CYS A 44 -13.97 -3.07 12.29
C CYS A 44 -13.72 -4.57 12.31
N GLU A 45 -14.78 -5.38 12.17
CA GLU A 45 -14.71 -6.84 12.16
C GLU A 45 -13.63 -7.40 11.23
N PHE A 46 -13.54 -6.89 9.99
CA PHE A 46 -12.50 -7.30 9.04
C PHE A 46 -11.08 -7.00 9.55
N CYS A 47 -10.84 -5.81 10.10
CA CYS A 47 -9.51 -5.48 10.62
C CYS A 47 -9.14 -6.34 11.83
N LEU A 48 -10.10 -6.61 12.73
CA LEU A 48 -9.88 -7.47 13.90
C LEU A 48 -9.58 -8.92 13.52
N LYS A 49 -10.04 -9.36 12.34
CA LYS A 49 -9.73 -10.68 11.74
C LYS A 49 -8.44 -10.69 10.91
N GLY A 50 -7.66 -9.61 10.89
CA GLY A 50 -6.45 -9.52 10.04
C GLY A 50 -6.74 -9.37 8.54
N LEU A 51 -7.94 -8.89 8.18
CA LEU A 51 -8.37 -8.62 6.81
C LEU A 51 -8.45 -7.12 6.55
N GLN A 52 -7.38 -6.39 6.87
CA GLN A 52 -7.25 -4.95 6.70
C GLN A 52 -7.62 -4.47 5.27
N GLN A 53 -7.28 -5.25 4.24
CA GLN A 53 -7.63 -5.02 2.84
C GLN A 53 -9.14 -5.02 2.55
N LYS A 54 -9.96 -5.49 3.50
CA LYS A 54 -11.43 -5.49 3.48
C LYS A 54 -12.03 -4.56 4.54
N CYS A 55 -11.26 -3.59 5.05
CA CYS A 55 -11.76 -2.63 6.03
C CYS A 55 -13.08 -1.98 5.57
N SER A 56 -14.05 -1.84 6.49
CA SER A 56 -15.37 -1.26 6.18
C SER A 56 -15.33 0.24 5.89
N LYS A 57 -14.25 0.93 6.30
CA LYS A 57 -13.97 2.35 5.97
C LYS A 57 -12.95 2.42 4.84
N LEU A 58 -13.26 1.77 3.72
CA LEU A 58 -12.28 1.50 2.67
C LEU A 58 -11.79 2.80 2.00
N PHE A 59 -10.49 3.02 2.08
CA PHE A 59 -9.76 3.96 1.23
C PHE A 59 -8.57 3.21 0.63
N LYS A 60 -8.31 3.41 -0.66
CA LYS A 60 -7.18 2.81 -1.38
C LYS A 60 -6.44 3.85 -2.19
N TYR A 61 -5.12 3.91 -2.01
CA TYR A 61 -4.28 4.77 -2.83
C TYR A 61 -4.43 4.40 -4.32
N GLY A 62 -4.36 5.38 -5.21
CA GLY A 62 -4.53 5.18 -6.65
C GLY A 62 -5.96 4.89 -7.12
N HIS A 63 -6.93 4.74 -6.20
CA HIS A 63 -8.35 4.46 -6.52
C HIS A 63 -9.31 5.47 -5.88
N ALA A 64 -8.91 6.16 -4.82
CA ALA A 64 -9.72 7.17 -4.15
C ALA A 64 -9.87 8.43 -5.00
N LYS A 65 -11.01 9.12 -4.85
CA LYS A 65 -11.25 10.38 -5.56
C LYS A 65 -10.31 11.47 -5.03
N LEU A 66 -10.08 12.51 -5.82
CA LEU A 66 -9.38 13.72 -5.37
C LEU A 66 -10.08 14.37 -4.17
N SER A 67 -11.42 14.30 -4.11
CA SER A 67 -12.22 14.82 -3.00
C SER A 67 -12.06 14.01 -1.70
N ASP A 68 -11.48 12.82 -1.75
CA ASP A 68 -11.43 11.93 -0.60
C ASP A 68 -10.21 12.24 0.28
N GLY A 69 -10.37 13.09 1.29
CA GLY A 69 -9.27 13.49 2.17
C GLY A 69 -8.47 14.65 1.61
N SER A 70 -7.16 14.49 1.39
CA SER A 70 -6.28 15.59 1.00
C SER A 70 -6.09 15.74 -0.52
N GLY A 71 -6.56 14.79 -1.32
CA GLY A 71 -6.32 14.72 -2.77
C GLY A 71 -4.96 14.16 -3.17
N PHE A 72 -4.00 14.08 -2.24
CA PHE A 72 -2.68 13.47 -2.44
C PHE A 72 -2.74 11.95 -2.22
N ASN A 73 -3.58 11.30 -3.03
CA ASN A 73 -4.05 9.93 -2.80
C ASN A 73 -3.42 8.90 -3.75
N GLY A 74 -2.48 9.27 -4.62
CA GLY A 74 -1.86 8.39 -5.60
C GLY A 74 -0.38 8.68 -5.82
N CYS A 75 0.29 7.73 -6.47
CA CYS A 75 1.75 7.74 -6.63
C CYS A 75 2.23 8.40 -7.93
N TYR A 76 1.35 8.69 -8.88
CA TYR A 76 1.70 9.46 -10.08
C TYR A 76 1.72 10.96 -9.79
N ALA A 77 2.40 11.34 -8.71
CA ALA A 77 2.59 12.69 -8.23
C ALA A 77 3.94 12.78 -7.52
N SER A 78 4.49 13.98 -7.37
CA SER A 78 5.74 14.19 -6.63
C SER A 78 5.58 13.98 -5.12
N HIS A 79 4.35 14.04 -4.60
CA HIS A 79 4.04 13.96 -3.17
C HIS A 79 2.77 13.13 -2.95
N ILE A 80 2.76 12.38 -1.86
CA ILE A 80 1.63 11.58 -1.39
C ILE A 80 1.48 11.75 0.12
N ILE A 81 0.24 11.73 0.62
CA ILE A 81 -0.02 11.75 2.07
C ILE A 81 -0.38 10.34 2.52
N ILE A 82 0.53 9.70 3.25
CA ILE A 82 0.29 8.40 3.85
C ILE A 82 -0.54 8.58 5.13
N ARG A 83 -1.83 8.20 5.07
CA ARG A 83 -2.82 8.33 6.14
C ARG A 83 -2.45 7.49 7.37
N HIS A 84 -2.88 7.93 8.56
CA HIS A 84 -2.48 7.34 9.83
C HIS A 84 -2.76 5.84 9.97
N GLY A 85 -3.90 5.34 9.45
CA GLY A 85 -4.27 3.92 9.52
C GLY A 85 -3.56 3.04 8.48
N THR A 86 -2.74 3.62 7.62
CA THR A 86 -1.91 2.88 6.65
C THR A 86 -0.70 2.30 7.36
N HIS A 87 -0.45 1.02 7.15
CA HIS A 87 0.76 0.38 7.64
C HIS A 87 1.95 0.76 6.75
N VAL A 88 3.11 1.02 7.35
CA VAL A 88 4.33 1.44 6.66
C VAL A 88 5.49 0.57 7.09
N VAL A 89 6.39 0.29 6.16
CA VAL A 89 7.57 -0.57 6.39
C VAL A 89 8.78 0.08 5.74
N LYS A 90 9.89 0.20 6.48
CA LYS A 90 11.18 0.68 5.96
C LYS A 90 11.75 -0.31 4.96
N ILE A 91 12.20 0.20 3.81
CA ILE A 91 12.86 -0.58 2.77
C ILE A 91 14.36 -0.65 3.08
N PRO A 92 14.94 -1.86 3.24
CA PRO A 92 16.38 -2.01 3.42
C PRO A 92 17.18 -1.38 2.27
N GLY A 93 18.30 -0.74 2.57
CA GLY A 93 19.14 -0.04 1.58
C GLY A 93 19.65 -0.93 0.44
N ILE A 94 19.77 -2.24 0.67
CA ILE A 94 20.17 -3.23 -0.34
C ILE A 94 19.10 -3.46 -1.42
N ILE A 95 17.83 -3.12 -1.16
CA ILE A 95 16.73 -3.33 -2.10
C ILE A 95 16.52 -2.05 -2.92
N SER A 96 16.63 -2.16 -4.25
CA SER A 96 16.39 -1.05 -5.17
C SER A 96 14.90 -0.63 -5.20
N ASP A 97 14.62 0.62 -5.58
CA ASP A 97 13.23 1.10 -5.72
C ASP A 97 12.44 0.30 -6.76
N ARG A 98 13.08 -0.10 -7.86
CA ARG A 98 12.46 -0.91 -8.92
C ARG A 98 11.95 -2.24 -8.37
N CYS A 99 12.72 -2.89 -7.49
CA CYS A 99 12.32 -4.15 -6.87
C CYS A 99 11.31 -3.94 -5.75
N ALA A 100 11.40 -2.82 -5.03
CA ALA A 100 10.56 -2.55 -3.86
C ALA A 100 9.16 -2.00 -4.20
N ALA A 101 9.01 -1.26 -5.30
CA ALA A 101 7.74 -0.66 -5.72
C ALA A 101 6.55 -1.64 -5.76
N PRO A 102 6.66 -2.88 -6.29
CA PRO A 102 5.53 -3.82 -6.32
C PRO A 102 5.26 -4.54 -4.99
N ILE A 103 6.11 -4.39 -3.95
CA ILE A 103 6.00 -5.13 -2.66
C ILE A 103 4.61 -4.96 -2.04
N ASN A 104 4.05 -3.76 -2.09
CA ASN A 104 2.76 -3.48 -1.46
C ASN A 104 1.53 -3.92 -2.25
N CYS A 105 1.72 -4.39 -3.48
CA CYS A 105 0.64 -4.73 -4.39
C CYS A 105 0.84 -6.13 -4.96
N SER A 106 1.29 -6.23 -6.21
CA SER A 106 1.43 -7.48 -6.96
C SER A 106 2.29 -8.48 -6.19
N LEU A 107 3.47 -8.08 -5.73
CA LEU A 107 4.37 -8.99 -5.00
C LEU A 107 3.80 -9.40 -3.64
N GLY A 108 3.25 -8.47 -2.86
CA GLY A 108 2.59 -8.80 -1.58
C GLY A 108 1.39 -9.74 -1.77
N THR A 109 0.61 -9.54 -2.83
CA THR A 109 -0.52 -10.39 -3.19
C THR A 109 -0.04 -11.79 -3.60
N THR A 110 1.00 -11.88 -4.42
CA THR A 110 1.61 -13.16 -4.80
C THR A 110 2.12 -13.90 -3.58
N MET A 111 2.84 -13.24 -2.67
CA MET A 111 3.36 -13.89 -1.46
C MET A 111 2.23 -14.38 -0.55
N CYS A 112 1.18 -13.59 -0.36
CA CYS A 112 -0.01 -14.01 0.38
C CYS A 112 -0.66 -15.25 -0.27
N ALA A 113 -0.82 -15.26 -1.60
CA ALA A 113 -1.38 -16.42 -2.30
C ALA A 113 -0.50 -17.67 -2.13
N MET A 114 0.83 -17.53 -2.17
CA MET A 114 1.78 -18.63 -2.01
C MET A 114 1.70 -19.31 -0.64
N GLU A 115 1.20 -18.64 0.40
CA GLU A 115 0.95 -19.26 1.72
C GLU A 115 -0.13 -20.34 1.67
N PHE A 116 -1.09 -20.22 0.74
CA PHE A 116 -2.20 -21.16 0.57
C PHE A 116 -1.93 -22.22 -0.52
N VAL A 117 -0.87 -22.04 -1.31
CA VAL A 117 -0.49 -22.98 -2.37
C VAL A 117 0.43 -24.05 -1.78
N PRO A 118 0.14 -25.35 -1.95
CA PRO A 118 1.06 -26.42 -1.54
C PRO A 118 2.44 -26.20 -2.16
N LYS A 119 3.52 -26.47 -1.41
CA LYS A 119 4.90 -26.29 -1.89
C LYS A 119 5.09 -26.97 -3.25
N ILE A 120 5.20 -26.17 -4.30
CA ILE A 120 5.42 -26.66 -5.67
C ILE A 120 6.87 -27.14 -5.75
N LYS A 121 7.06 -28.44 -6.00
CA LYS A 121 8.36 -29.00 -6.40
C LYS A 121 8.42 -29.09 -7.93
N ASN A 122 9.58 -28.83 -8.51
CA ASN A 122 9.91 -29.04 -9.93
C ASN A 122 9.21 -28.12 -10.96
N GLY A 123 9.41 -26.80 -10.86
CA GLY A 123 9.25 -25.88 -12.02
C GLY A 123 7.91 -25.95 -12.76
N ARG A 124 6.81 -26.27 -12.08
CA ARG A 124 5.48 -26.36 -12.70
C ARG A 124 4.82 -24.99 -12.70
N ALA A 125 4.27 -24.59 -13.85
CA ALA A 125 3.46 -23.40 -13.99
C ALA A 125 1.98 -23.79 -14.12
N PHE A 126 1.11 -23.08 -13.41
CA PHE A 126 -0.31 -23.04 -13.73
C PHE A 126 -0.52 -21.93 -14.76
N VAL A 127 -1.02 -22.30 -15.94
CA VAL A 127 -1.40 -21.36 -16.99
C VAL A 127 -2.93 -21.39 -17.05
N GLN A 128 -3.56 -20.24 -16.85
CA GLN A 128 -5.00 -20.03 -17.02
C GLN A 128 -5.25 -19.15 -18.24
#